data_AF-A0A8J3QBL2-F1
#
_entry.id   AF-A0A8J3QBL2-F1
#
_cell.length_a   1.000
_cell.length_b   1.000
_cell.length_c   1.000
_cell.angle_alpha   90.00
_cell.angle_beta   90.00
_cell.angle_gamma   90.00
#
_symmetry.space_group_name_H-M   'P 1'
#
loop_
_entity.id
_entity.type
_entity.pdbx_description
1 polymer ?
#
loop_
_entity_poly.entity_id
_entity_poly.type
_entity_poly.pdbx_seq_one_letter_code
_entity_poly.pdbx_strand_id
1 'polypeptide(L)'
;MFHFPLNHPLSGFYRGVAAIVAVLMVAYPLVLSDNGTFTIVMIVAAVPVLLGVFFGRDRHHFLYELAGGFLILLGMAGLLVLHSPYNYLGQSVSSCIVLFLLGSVLLTAGMYTKIGTAEQAAAEEAYRTSGSGRVAEAAKVISAPHTRAEELDPGLT
;
A
#
# COMPACT_ATOMS: atom_id res chain seq x y z
N MET A 1 -21.55 -0.16 -8.04
CA MET A 1 -21.41 -0.48 -6.61
C MET A 1 -20.05 -1.10 -6.40
N PHE A 2 -19.08 -0.32 -5.93
CA PHE A 2 -17.79 -0.85 -5.48
C PHE A 2 -17.99 -1.37 -4.05
N HIS A 3 -18.29 -2.65 -3.92
CA HIS A 3 -18.20 -3.37 -2.64
C HIS A 3 -16.72 -3.68 -2.42
N PHE A 4 -16.06 -2.90 -1.55
CA PHE A 4 -14.72 -3.23 -1.06
C PHE A 4 -14.80 -3.62 0.41
N PRO A 5 -15.04 -4.90 0.72
CA PRO A 5 -14.73 -5.42 2.03
C PRO A 5 -13.21 -5.62 2.09
N LEU A 6 -12.44 -4.61 2.50
CA LEU A 6 -10.98 -4.75 2.60
C LEU A 6 -10.44 -4.32 3.96
N ASN A 7 -11.03 -4.89 5.01
CA ASN A 7 -10.23 -5.22 6.20
C ASN A 7 -9.37 -6.43 5.84
N HIS A 8 -8.32 -6.23 5.02
CA HIS A 8 -7.42 -7.33 4.69
C HIS A 8 -6.55 -7.61 5.93
N PRO A 9 -6.54 -8.84 6.48
CA PRO A 9 -5.69 -9.22 7.61
C PRO A 9 -4.18 -9.05 7.32
N LEU A 10 -3.79 -8.73 6.09
CA LEU A 10 -2.41 -8.48 5.69
C LEU A 10 -1.88 -7.08 6.07
N SER A 11 -2.69 -6.17 6.60
CA SER A 11 -2.20 -4.84 7.02
C SER A 11 -1.08 -4.94 8.07
N GLY A 12 -1.15 -5.94 8.96
CA GLY A 12 -0.07 -6.25 9.91
C GLY A 12 1.22 -6.72 9.24
N PHE A 13 1.11 -7.52 8.17
CA PHE A 13 2.26 -7.99 7.39
C PHE A 13 3.00 -6.82 6.72
N TYR A 14 2.27 -5.94 6.04
CA TYR A 14 2.86 -4.78 5.38
C TYR A 14 3.50 -3.79 6.37
N ARG A 15 2.97 -3.67 7.59
CA ARG A 15 3.63 -2.92 8.67
C ARG A 15 4.94 -3.56 9.10
N GLY A 16 4.99 -4.89 9.20
CA GLY A 16 6.24 -5.62 9.47
C GLY A 16 7.28 -5.38 8.38
N VAL A 17 6.88 -5.45 7.11
CA VAL A 17 7.76 -5.12 5.98
C VAL A 17 8.23 -3.67 6.04
N ALA A 18 7.34 -2.70 6.31
CA ALA A 18 7.70 -1.30 6.44
C ALA A 18 8.67 -1.04 7.61
N ALA A 19 8.53 -1.78 8.72
CA ALA A 19 9.46 -1.71 9.84
C ALA A 19 10.86 -2.20 9.45
N ILE A 20 10.95 -3.32 8.71
CA ILE A 20 12.22 -3.83 8.17
C ILE A 20 12.83 -2.79 7.23
N VAL A 21 12.03 -2.21 6.32
CA VAL A 21 12.50 -1.16 5.41
C VAL A 21 13.02 0.05 6.18
N ALA A 22 12.32 0.51 7.22
CA ALA A 22 12.78 1.63 8.05
C ALA A 22 14.13 1.33 8.72
N VAL A 23 14.32 0.09 9.22
CA VAL A 23 15.61 -0.34 9.76
C VAL A 23 16.69 -0.33 8.67
N LEU A 24 16.40 -0.83 7.47
CA LEU A 24 17.33 -0.82 6.35
C LEU A 24 17.69 0.60 5.89
N MET A 25 16.73 1.53 5.90
CA MET A 25 16.96 2.95 5.59
C MET A 25 17.99 3.58 6.54
N VAL A 26 18.02 3.17 7.81
CA VAL A 26 18.99 3.66 8.80
C VAL A 26 20.30 2.89 8.73
N ALA A 27 20.24 1.56 8.64
CA ALA A 27 21.42 0.69 8.70
C ALA A 27 22.32 0.79 7.47
N TYR A 28 21.73 0.84 6.26
CA TYR A 28 22.48 0.92 5.00
C TYR A 28 23.45 2.12 4.96
N PRO A 29 22.99 3.38 5.14
CA PRO A 29 23.91 4.51 5.05
C PRO A 29 24.89 4.57 6.23
N LEU A 30 24.53 4.04 7.39
CA LEU A 30 25.42 4.05 8.56
C LEU A 30 26.62 3.09 8.40
N VAL A 31 26.42 1.98 7.67
CA VAL A 31 27.44 0.93 7.51
C VAL A 31 28.17 1.03 6.16
N LEU A 32 27.46 1.41 5.09
CA LEU A 32 27.99 1.33 3.72
C LEU A 32 28.22 2.70 3.05
N SER A 33 27.78 3.82 3.65
CA SER A 33 27.96 5.13 3.01
C SER A 33 29.08 5.94 3.66
N ASP A 34 30.00 6.43 2.84
CA ASP A 34 31.08 7.33 3.25
C ASP A 34 30.62 8.80 3.37
N ASN A 35 29.33 9.08 3.09
CA ASN A 35 28.79 10.42 3.00
C ASN A 35 27.78 10.70 4.13
N GLY A 36 28.19 11.54 5.09
CA GLY A 36 27.34 11.93 6.22
C GLY A 36 26.05 12.65 5.81
N THR A 37 26.05 13.41 4.71
CA THR A 37 24.86 14.11 4.22
C THR A 37 23.79 13.12 3.77
N PHE A 38 24.18 12.09 3.03
CA PHE A 38 23.25 11.05 2.59
C PHE A 38 22.66 10.27 3.78
N THR A 39 23.47 9.99 4.79
CA THR A 39 23.01 9.38 6.04
C THR A 39 21.94 10.22 6.72
N ILE A 40 22.15 11.54 6.83
CA ILE A 40 21.16 12.44 7.43
C ILE A 40 19.86 12.43 6.63
N VAL A 41 19.93 12.52 5.30
CA VAL A 41 18.74 12.48 4.44
C VAL A 41 17.96 11.17 4.63
N MET A 42 18.64 10.04 4.68
CA MET A 42 18.02 8.72 4.88
C MET A 42 17.37 8.59 6.25
N ILE A 43 18.03 9.07 7.31
CA ILE A 43 17.45 9.07 8.67
C ILE A 43 16.18 9.94 8.70
N VAL A 44 16.24 11.15 8.14
CA VAL A 44 15.07 12.04 8.06
C VAL A 44 13.94 11.40 7.26
N ALA A 45 14.25 10.74 6.15
CA ALA A 45 13.27 10.00 5.35
C ALA A 45 12.70 8.77 6.08
N ALA A 46 13.44 8.16 7.00
CA ALA A 46 12.99 7.01 7.78
C ALA A 46 12.00 7.40 8.90
N VAL A 47 12.07 8.63 9.42
CA VAL A 47 11.16 9.13 10.48
C VAL A 47 9.68 8.93 10.13
N PRO A 48 9.14 9.41 8.99
CA PRO A 48 7.73 9.21 8.66
C PRO A 48 7.34 7.74 8.52
N VAL A 49 8.25 6.87 8.07
CA VAL A 49 8.02 5.42 7.98
C VAL A 49 7.89 4.82 9.37
N LEU A 50 8.79 5.16 10.30
CA LEU A 50 8.71 4.73 11.70
C LEU A 50 7.43 5.23 12.36
N LEU A 51 7.05 6.49 12.13
CA LEU A 51 5.77 7.02 12.63
C LEU A 51 4.58 6.21 12.08
N GLY A 52 4.61 5.84 10.80
CA GLY A 52 3.59 4.95 10.23
C GLY A 52 3.53 3.58 10.90
N VAL A 53 4.69 3.03 11.29
CA VAL A 53 4.79 1.74 11.98
C VAL A 53 4.19 1.82 13.38
N PHE A 54 4.47 2.89 14.15
CA PHE A 54 4.02 3.03 15.54
C PHE A 54 2.57 3.50 15.69
N PHE A 55 2.08 4.42 14.85
CA PHE A 55 0.80 5.10 15.06
C PHE A 55 -0.41 4.52 14.29
N GLY A 56 -0.26 3.35 13.66
CA GLY A 56 -1.13 2.77 12.62
C GLY A 56 -2.66 2.62 12.84
N ARG A 57 -3.39 3.71 13.08
CA ARG A 57 -4.85 3.73 13.20
C ARG A 57 -5.39 4.87 12.33
N ASP A 58 -5.73 4.59 11.08
CA ASP A 58 -6.69 5.39 10.26
C ASP A 58 -6.13 6.32 9.16
N ARG A 59 -4.90 6.85 9.18
CA ARG A 59 -4.41 7.76 8.09
C ARG A 59 -2.98 7.55 7.59
N HIS A 60 -2.28 6.55 8.11
CA HIS A 60 -0.82 6.48 7.95
C HIS A 60 -0.34 5.78 6.67
N HIS A 61 -1.24 5.25 5.82
CA HIS A 61 -0.86 4.69 4.51
C HIS A 61 -0.22 5.74 3.58
N PHE A 62 -0.66 7.00 3.68
CA PHE A 62 -0.09 8.13 2.95
C PHE A 62 1.38 8.38 3.31
N LEU A 63 1.82 8.06 4.54
CA LEU A 63 3.22 8.23 4.94
C LEU A 63 4.14 7.26 4.20
N TYR A 64 3.69 6.02 3.97
CA TYR A 64 4.46 5.05 3.19
C TYR A 64 4.48 5.39 1.71
N GLU A 65 3.37 5.85 1.16
CA GLU A 65 3.29 6.28 -0.23
C GLU A 65 4.15 7.53 -0.48
N LEU A 66 4.09 8.52 0.40
CA LEU A 66 4.92 9.72 0.33
C LEU A 66 6.41 9.40 0.49
N ALA A 67 6.78 8.59 1.49
CA ALA A 67 8.16 8.19 1.70
C ALA A 67 8.70 7.36 0.54
N GLY A 68 7.91 6.41 0.02
CA GLY A 68 8.26 5.62 -1.15
C GLY A 68 8.47 6.51 -2.39
N GLY A 69 7.52 7.40 -2.68
CA GLY A 69 7.63 8.36 -3.78
C GLY A 69 8.85 9.27 -3.65
N PHE A 70 9.13 9.76 -2.45
CA PHE A 70 10.32 10.57 -2.15
C PHE A 70 11.62 9.80 -2.47
N LEU A 71 11.73 8.53 -2.06
CA LEU A 71 12.91 7.72 -2.35
C LEU A 71 13.11 7.46 -3.85
N ILE A 72 12.03 7.20 -4.59
CA ILE A 72 12.10 7.06 -6.06
C ILE A 72 12.60 8.36 -6.70
N LEU A 73 12.04 9.51 -6.31
CA LEU A 73 12.46 10.80 -6.84
C LEU A 73 13.90 11.15 -6.45
N LEU A 74 14.31 10.83 -5.23
CA LEU A 74 15.67 11.03 -4.75
C LEU A 74 16.66 10.16 -5.53
N GLY A 75 16.33 8.89 -5.79
CA GLY A 75 17.15 8.00 -6.62
C GLY A 75 17.25 8.49 -8.07
N MET A 76 16.15 9.00 -8.63
CA MET A 76 16.13 9.60 -9.97
C MET A 76 17.01 10.85 -10.04
N ALA A 77 16.89 11.74 -9.06
CA ALA A 77 17.76 12.92 -8.95
C ALA A 77 19.23 12.52 -8.76
N GLY A 78 19.51 11.45 -8.00
CA GLY A 78 20.85 10.91 -7.83
C GLY A 78 21.49 10.45 -9.14
N LEU A 79 20.72 9.81 -10.03
CA LEU A 79 21.21 9.44 -11.37
C LEU A 79 21.54 10.67 -12.22
N LEU A 80 20.74 11.73 -12.14
CA LEU A 80 20.98 12.97 -12.89
C LEU A 80 22.29 13.67 -12.47
N VAL A 81 22.64 13.59 -11.19
CA VAL A 81 23.79 14.29 -10.60
C VAL A 81 25.03 13.40 -10.52
N LEU A 82 24.95 12.12 -10.89
CA LEU A 82 26.00 11.10 -10.68
C LEU A 82 27.39 11.48 -11.22
N HIS A 83 27.43 12.06 -12.43
CA HIS A 83 28.66 12.52 -13.10
C HIS A 83 28.91 14.03 -12.95
N SER A 84 28.22 14.69 -12.02
CA SER A 84 28.25 16.12 -11.84
C SER A 84 29.05 16.52 -10.59
N PRO A 85 29.74 17.68 -10.60
CA PRO A 85 30.38 18.22 -9.39
C PRO A 85 29.38 18.52 -8.26
N TYR A 86 28.08 18.59 -8.56
CA TYR A 86 27.02 18.81 -7.57
C TYR A 86 26.62 17.55 -6.79
N ASN A 87 27.38 16.44 -6.90
CA ASN A 87 27.10 15.20 -6.18
C ASN A 87 27.47 15.26 -4.68
N TYR A 88 26.92 16.24 -3.96
CA TYR A 88 27.17 16.46 -2.54
C TYR A 88 26.65 15.32 -1.66
N LEU A 89 25.67 14.56 -2.14
CA LEU A 89 25.13 13.37 -1.48
C LEU A 89 26.02 12.13 -1.66
N GLY A 90 27.09 12.20 -2.46
CA GLY A 90 27.94 11.03 -2.73
C GLY A 90 27.15 9.89 -3.37
N GLN A 91 26.17 10.21 -4.21
CA GLN A 91 25.35 9.22 -4.90
C GLN A 91 26.22 8.35 -5.80
N SER A 92 26.03 7.04 -5.68
CA SER A 92 26.59 6.01 -6.54
C SER A 92 25.44 5.22 -7.17
N VAL A 93 25.72 4.47 -8.24
CA VAL A 93 24.72 3.58 -8.86
C VAL A 93 24.12 2.62 -7.82
N SER A 94 24.95 2.12 -6.88
CA SER A 94 24.52 1.24 -5.79
C SER A 94 23.51 1.93 -4.87
N SER A 95 23.78 3.15 -4.42
CA SER A 95 22.83 3.91 -3.60
C SER A 95 21.52 4.20 -4.32
N CYS A 96 21.56 4.53 -5.62
CA CYS A 96 20.33 4.70 -6.42
C CYS A 96 19.51 3.41 -6.47
N ILE A 97 20.14 2.24 -6.69
CA ILE A 97 19.45 0.95 -6.69
C ILE A 97 18.77 0.69 -5.35
N VAL A 98 19.45 0.96 -4.23
CA VAL A 98 18.86 0.80 -2.89
C VAL A 98 17.65 1.71 -2.70
N LEU A 99 17.74 2.98 -3.10
CA LEU A 99 16.61 3.91 -3.05
C LEU A 99 15.41 3.41 -3.87
N PHE A 100 15.64 2.86 -5.07
CA PHE A 100 14.57 2.29 -5.89
C PHE A 100 13.94 1.05 -5.28
N LEU A 101 14.74 0.15 -4.70
CA LEU A 101 14.23 -1.06 -4.06
C LEU A 101 13.42 -0.71 -2.79
N LEU A 102 13.95 0.13 -1.92
CA LEU A 102 13.24 0.54 -0.70
C LEU A 102 11.99 1.37 -1.04
N GLY A 103 12.11 2.27 -2.03
CA GLY A 103 11.00 3.10 -2.51
C GLY A 103 9.86 2.27 -3.12
N SER A 104 10.18 1.30 -3.97
CA SER A 104 9.16 0.43 -4.59
C SER A 104 8.45 -0.46 -3.56
N VAL A 105 9.17 -1.00 -2.57
CA VAL A 105 8.58 -1.78 -1.48
C VAL A 105 7.65 -0.91 -0.63
N LEU A 106 8.05 0.32 -0.27
CA LEU A 106 7.22 1.24 0.51
C LEU A 106 5.98 1.70 -0.26
N LEU A 107 6.12 1.99 -1.55
CA LEU A 107 5.01 2.41 -2.39
C LEU A 107 3.99 1.28 -2.53
N THR A 108 4.46 0.05 -2.70
CA THR A 108 3.63 -1.16 -2.65
C THR A 108 2.93 -1.27 -1.30
N ALA A 109 3.67 -1.19 -0.19
CA ALA A 109 3.09 -1.24 1.15
C ALA A 109 2.03 -0.14 1.39
N GLY A 110 2.25 1.07 0.88
CA GLY A 110 1.29 2.19 0.94
C GLY A 110 0.01 1.91 0.19
N MET A 111 0.10 1.40 -1.05
CA MET A 111 -1.06 1.04 -1.87
C MET A 111 -1.90 -0.09 -1.22
N TYR A 112 -1.23 -1.07 -0.61
CA TYR A 112 -1.91 -2.22 0.03
C TYR A 112 -2.41 -1.94 1.46
N THR A 113 -1.97 -0.85 2.11
CA THR A 113 -2.41 -0.47 3.47
C THR A 113 -3.56 0.55 3.45
N LYS A 114 -4.07 0.92 2.27
CA LYS A 114 -5.20 1.85 2.14
C LYS A 114 -6.50 1.21 2.65
N ILE A 115 -7.03 1.73 3.75
CA ILE A 115 -8.30 1.29 4.36
C ILE A 115 -9.38 2.35 4.06
N GLY A 116 -10.62 1.91 3.78
CA GLY A 116 -11.78 2.78 3.61
C GLY A 116 -12.10 3.57 4.88
N THR A 117 -12.79 4.71 4.75
CA THR A 117 -13.09 5.53 5.93
C THR A 117 -14.04 4.79 6.88
N ALA A 118 -13.93 5.03 8.19
CA ALA A 118 -14.83 4.43 9.18
C ALA A 118 -16.31 4.78 8.91
N GLU A 119 -16.57 5.93 8.31
CA GLU A 119 -17.88 6.36 7.86
C GLU A 119 -18.42 5.52 6.70
N GLN A 120 -17.56 5.10 5.75
CA GLN A 120 -17.94 4.17 4.68
C GLN A 120 -18.23 2.78 5.24
N ALA A 121 -17.44 2.31 6.21
CA ALA A 121 -17.69 1.05 6.90
C ALA A 121 -19.03 1.08 7.66
N ALA A 122 -19.31 2.17 8.38
CA ALA A 122 -20.57 2.35 9.10
C ALA A 122 -21.78 2.51 8.16
N ALA A 123 -21.63 3.19 7.03
CA ALA A 123 -22.67 3.31 6.02
C ALA A 123 -22.98 1.95 5.35
N GLU A 124 -21.96 1.12 5.11
CA GLU A 124 -22.14 -0.22 4.57
C GLU A 124 -22.74 -1.19 5.61
N GLU A 125 -22.35 -1.09 6.88
CA GLU A 125 -22.94 -1.86 7.97
C GLU A 125 -24.39 -1.45 8.24
N ALA A 126 -24.70 -0.15 8.15
CA ALA A 126 -26.07 0.36 8.18
C ALA A 126 -26.89 -0.13 6.97
N TYR A 127 -26.31 -0.18 5.77
CA TYR A 127 -26.97 -0.75 4.59
C TYR A 127 -27.28 -2.24 4.76
N ARG A 128 -26.34 -3.04 5.27
CA ARG A 128 -26.50 -4.48 5.54
C ARG A 128 -27.54 -4.77 6.63
N THR A 129 -27.60 -3.92 7.65
CA THR A 129 -28.50 -4.09 8.81
C THR A 129 -29.88 -3.50 8.54
N SER A 130 -29.96 -2.44 7.73
CA SER A 130 -31.23 -1.95 7.21
C SER A 130 -31.80 -3.02 6.28
N GLY A 131 -33.04 -3.46 6.53
CA GLY A 131 -33.65 -4.57 5.76
C GLY A 131 -33.66 -4.39 4.24
N SER A 132 -33.38 -3.19 3.73
CA SER A 132 -33.22 -2.86 2.31
C SER A 132 -32.20 -3.73 1.57
N GLY A 133 -31.07 -4.09 2.21
CA GLY A 133 -30.08 -5.00 1.61
C GLY A 133 -30.65 -6.41 1.37
N ARG A 134 -31.47 -6.90 2.30
CA ARG A 134 -32.16 -8.20 2.17
C ARG A 134 -33.23 -8.19 1.06
N VAL A 135 -33.91 -7.05 0.86
CA VAL A 135 -34.91 -6.91 -0.22
C VAL A 135 -34.24 -6.85 -1.59
N ALA A 136 -33.11 -6.13 -1.70
CA ALA A 136 -32.33 -6.07 -2.94
C ALA A 136 -31.74 -7.43 -3.31
N GLU A 137 -31.26 -8.19 -2.33
CA GLU A 137 -30.74 -9.56 -2.54
C GLU A 137 -31.84 -10.55 -2.91
N ALA A 138 -33.00 -10.50 -2.23
CA ALA A 138 -34.18 -11.28 -2.60
C ALA A 138 -34.67 -10.94 -4.02
N ALA A 139 -34.70 -9.66 -4.39
CA ALA A 139 -35.08 -9.23 -5.73
C ALA A 139 -34.10 -9.73 -6.81
N LYS A 140 -32.79 -9.83 -6.48
CA LYS A 140 -31.77 -10.37 -7.40
C LYS A 140 -31.91 -11.89 -7.61
N VAL A 141 -32.32 -12.62 -6.58
CA VAL A 141 -32.64 -14.06 -6.68
C VAL A 141 -33.92 -14.29 -7.50
N ILE A 142 -34.93 -13.44 -7.31
CA ILE A 142 -36.20 -13.52 -8.05
C ILE A 142 -36.04 -13.12 -9.54
N SER A 143 -35.13 -12.21 -9.84
CA SER A 143 -34.85 -11.73 -11.21
C SER A 143 -33.77 -12.51 -11.95
N ALA A 144 -33.10 -13.45 -11.28
CA ALA A 144 -32.19 -14.37 -11.97
C ALA A 144 -33.02 -15.23 -12.94
N PRO A 145 -32.71 -15.23 -14.26
CA PRO A 145 -33.43 -16.06 -15.19
C PRO A 145 -33.19 -17.53 -14.81
N HIS A 146 -34.25 -18.21 -14.34
CA HIS A 146 -34.25 -19.65 -14.15
C HIS A 146 -33.65 -20.28 -15.41
N THR A 147 -32.44 -20.83 -15.28
CA THR A 147 -31.79 -21.49 -16.39
C THR A 147 -32.62 -22.74 -16.69
N ARG A 148 -33.43 -22.62 -17.72
CA ARG A 148 -34.01 -23.67 -18.55
C ARG A 148 -34.81 -24.75 -17.82
N ALA A 149 -36.12 -24.58 -17.92
CA ALA A 149 -37.11 -25.64 -18.07
C ALA A 149 -36.87 -26.50 -19.34
N GLU A 150 -35.64 -27.00 -19.53
CA GLU A 150 -35.23 -27.79 -20.69
C GLU A 150 -34.69 -29.18 -20.29
N GLU A 151 -34.99 -29.63 -19.05
CA GLU A 151 -35.02 -31.06 -18.74
C GLU A 151 -36.41 -31.58 -19.13
N LEU A 152 -36.56 -31.63 -20.45
CA LEU A 152 -37.62 -32.30 -21.18
C LEU A 152 -37.58 -33.79 -20.82
N ASP A 153 -38.69 -34.27 -20.28
CA ASP A 153 -39.08 -35.67 -20.20
C ASP A 153 -38.71 -36.45 -21.48
N PRO A 154 -37.83 -37.48 -21.41
CA PRO A 154 -37.59 -38.40 -22.51
C PRO A 154 -38.32 -39.74 -22.34
N GLY A 155 -39.35 -39.84 -21.48
CA GLY A 155 -39.72 -41.12 -20.88
C GLY A 155 -41.19 -41.50 -20.71
N LEU A 156 -42.18 -40.84 -21.33
CA LEU A 156 -43.55 -41.37 -21.32
C LEU A 156 -44.18 -41.49 -22.72
N THR A 157 -44.32 -42.78 -23.07
CA THR A 157 -44.96 -43.46 -24.21
C THR A 157 -46.31 -42.93 -24.66
#